data_AF-A0A7Y3DP68-F1
#
_entry.id   AF-A0A7Y3DP68-F1
#
_cell.length_a   1.000
_cell.length_b   1.000
_cell.length_c   1.000
_cell.angle_alpha   90.00
_cell.angle_beta   90.00
_cell.angle_gamma   90.00
#
_symmetry.space_group_name_H-M   'P 1'
#
loop_
_entity.id
_entity.type
_entity.pdbx_description
1 polymer ?
#
loop_
_entity_poly.entity_id
_entity_poly.type
_entity_poly.pdbx_seq_one_letter_code
_entity_poly.pdbx_strand_id
1 'polypeptide(L)'
;MEKTELNRVDMSISGSKPSALDLRGRQSVRATFRLSEACIDAISILSAQLGIKQKSVFDHLMEDVQILKNMASELENTEFDRHERVQKTFVRSRRSLSFLDAISSKHNAPRDALVEYSIRRLLPIIAKERKKHEKRKELLADISNHFAEGEKLLSKAEEELGADDPLANKLQTAMSVYQHVLDDISNFVERGKIIEKFHFQ
;
A
#
# COMPACT_ATOMS: atom_id res chain seq x y z
N MET A 1 -28.44 -35.96 11.46
CA MET A 1 -27.00 -35.95 11.80
C MET A 1 -26.26 -36.29 10.53
N GLU A 2 -25.92 -35.27 9.76
CA GLU A 2 -25.20 -35.38 8.49
C GLU A 2 -23.92 -34.59 8.70
N LYS A 3 -22.79 -35.28 8.85
CA LYS A 3 -21.46 -34.67 8.98
C LYS A 3 -20.74 -34.86 7.66
N THR A 4 -20.75 -33.78 6.89
CA THR A 4 -19.98 -33.54 5.68
C THR A 4 -18.48 -33.70 5.97
N GLU A 5 -17.82 -34.62 5.26
CA GLU A 5 -16.37 -34.70 5.21
C GLU A 5 -15.82 -33.52 4.40
N LEU A 6 -15.32 -32.51 5.12
CA LEU A 6 -14.51 -31.43 4.55
C LEU A 6 -13.09 -31.95 4.33
N ASN A 7 -12.80 -32.23 3.07
CA ASN A 7 -11.50 -32.50 2.51
C ASN A 7 -10.52 -31.35 2.85
N ARG A 8 -9.69 -31.53 3.88
CA ARG A 8 -8.55 -30.64 4.15
C ARG A 8 -7.38 -31.10 3.29
N VAL A 9 -7.17 -30.40 2.18
CA VAL A 9 -5.91 -30.47 1.44
C VAL A 9 -4.85 -29.80 2.32
N ASP A 10 -4.09 -30.60 3.06
CA ASP A 10 -2.86 -30.18 3.71
C ASP A 10 -1.87 -29.74 2.61
N MET A 11 -1.88 -28.44 2.33
CA MET A 11 -0.89 -27.80 1.49
C MET A 11 0.41 -27.73 2.30
N SER A 12 1.16 -28.82 2.30
CA SER A 12 2.51 -28.89 2.86
C SER A 12 3.42 -27.91 2.11
N ILE A 13 3.54 -26.70 2.65
CA ILE A 13 4.53 -25.72 2.23
C ILE A 13 5.89 -26.29 2.61
N SER A 14 6.51 -27.01 1.68
CA SER A 14 7.92 -27.37 1.72
C SER A 14 8.77 -26.08 1.57
N GLY A 15 8.85 -25.31 2.64
CA GLY A 15 9.77 -24.18 2.74
C GLY A 15 11.17 -24.70 3.05
N SER A 16 12.04 -24.80 2.04
CA SER A 16 13.47 -24.97 2.27
C SER A 16 13.97 -23.88 3.21
N LYS A 17 14.69 -24.24 4.29
CA LYS A 17 15.28 -23.27 5.22
C LYS A 17 16.16 -22.29 4.42
N PRO A 18 16.02 -20.97 4.61
CA PRO A 18 16.81 -19.99 3.88
C PRO A 18 18.30 -20.19 4.20
N SER A 19 19.13 -20.18 3.16
CA SER A 19 20.57 -20.30 3.32
C SER A 19 21.15 -19.04 3.99
N ALA A 20 22.37 -19.14 4.54
CA ALA A 20 23.07 -17.97 5.09
C ALA A 20 23.26 -16.84 4.05
N LEU A 21 23.36 -17.20 2.76
CA LEU A 21 23.41 -16.25 1.65
C LEU A 21 22.06 -15.55 1.44
N ASP A 22 20.95 -16.28 1.55
CA ASP A 22 19.60 -15.70 1.45
C ASP A 22 19.34 -14.70 2.59
N LEU A 23 19.77 -15.05 3.80
CA LEU A 23 19.66 -14.17 4.97
C LEU A 23 20.51 -12.90 4.79
N ARG A 24 21.73 -13.04 4.26
CA ARG A 24 22.61 -11.90 3.97
C ARG A 24 22.06 -11.00 2.86
N GLY A 25 21.40 -11.57 1.86
CA GLY A 25 20.72 -10.83 0.80
C GLY A 25 19.55 -9.99 1.30
N ARG A 26 18.85 -10.47 2.33
CA ARG A 26 17.72 -9.77 2.98
C ARG A 26 18.16 -8.64 3.92
N GLN A 27 19.46 -8.50 4.20
CA GLN A 27 19.99 -7.45 5.05
C GLN A 27 19.56 -6.06 4.53
N SER A 28 18.98 -5.26 5.43
CA SER A 28 18.63 -3.88 5.13
C SER A 28 19.88 -3.02 4.99
N VAL A 29 19.99 -2.32 3.86
CA VAL A 29 21.04 -1.34 3.59
C VAL A 29 20.41 0.01 3.25
N ARG A 30 21.17 1.09 3.45
CA ARG A 30 20.80 2.42 2.98
C ARG A 30 21.57 2.72 1.71
N ALA A 31 20.94 3.40 0.76
CA ALA A 31 21.70 4.17 -0.21
C ALA A 31 20.84 5.30 -0.81
N THR A 32 21.49 6.15 -1.57
CA THR A 32 20.92 7.44 -1.96
C THR A 32 20.70 7.44 -3.46
N PHE A 33 19.55 7.96 -3.87
CA PHE A 33 19.18 8.15 -5.27
C PHE A 33 18.84 9.62 -5.50
N ARG A 34 19.01 10.10 -6.73
CA ARG A 34 18.49 11.39 -7.18
C ARG A 34 17.23 11.15 -7.98
N LEU A 35 16.08 11.39 -7.37
CA LEU A 35 14.76 11.10 -7.95
C LEU A 35 13.94 12.39 -8.03
N SER A 36 12.99 12.44 -8.96
CA SER A 36 11.95 13.47 -8.94
C SER A 36 11.09 13.38 -7.67
N GLU A 37 10.54 14.51 -7.23
CA GLU A 37 9.62 14.54 -6.07
C GLU A 37 8.40 13.64 -6.32
N ALA A 38 7.84 13.69 -7.53
CA ALA A 38 6.73 12.82 -7.93
C ALA A 38 7.08 11.33 -7.80
N CYS A 39 8.32 10.91 -8.07
CA CYS A 39 8.74 9.53 -7.86
C CYS A 39 8.77 9.17 -6.37
N ILE A 40 9.28 10.07 -5.52
CA ILE A 40 9.36 9.87 -4.06
C ILE A 40 7.95 9.79 -3.44
N ASP A 41 7.04 10.65 -3.90
CA ASP A 41 5.65 10.66 -3.47
C ASP A 41 4.92 9.40 -3.92
N ALA A 42 5.16 8.94 -5.15
CA ALA A 42 4.59 7.68 -5.65
C ALA A 42 4.96 6.49 -4.76
N ILE A 43 6.22 6.37 -4.32
CA ILE A 43 6.67 5.32 -3.39
C ILE A 43 5.90 5.41 -2.07
N SER A 44 5.77 6.64 -1.55
CA SER A 44 5.11 6.89 -0.27
C SER A 44 3.63 6.55 -0.33
N ILE A 45 2.95 6.93 -1.40
CA ILE A 45 1.54 6.61 -1.68
C ILE A 45 1.36 5.11 -1.83
N LEU A 46 2.15 4.44 -2.67
CA LEU A 46 2.05 2.99 -2.89
C LEU A 46 2.26 2.20 -1.59
N SER A 47 3.24 2.62 -0.78
CA SER A 47 3.50 2.05 0.53
C SER A 47 2.28 2.18 1.46
N ALA A 48 1.68 3.36 1.54
CA ALA A 48 0.50 3.59 2.36
C ALA A 48 -0.71 2.78 1.88
N GLN A 49 -0.98 2.77 0.57
CA GLN A 49 -2.15 2.10 -0.02
C GLN A 49 -2.06 0.57 0.03
N LEU A 50 -0.86 0.02 -0.18
CA LEU A 50 -0.65 -1.43 -0.11
C LEU A 50 -0.44 -1.93 1.33
N GLY A 51 -0.36 -1.03 2.32
CA GLY A 51 -0.09 -1.39 3.71
C GLY A 51 1.29 -2.04 3.92
N ILE A 52 2.24 -1.78 3.01
CA ILE A 52 3.61 -2.32 3.09
C ILE A 52 4.61 -1.21 3.31
N LYS A 53 5.80 -1.55 3.81
CA LYS A 53 6.88 -0.57 4.00
C LYS A 53 7.45 -0.12 2.64
N GLN A 54 7.94 1.11 2.54
CA GLN A 54 8.62 1.62 1.33
C GLN A 54 9.79 0.72 0.88
N LYS A 55 10.53 0.14 1.84
CA LYS A 55 11.54 -0.89 1.57
C LYS A 55 10.98 -2.04 0.74
N SER A 56 9.82 -2.57 1.14
CA SER A 56 9.19 -3.69 0.46
C SER A 56 8.73 -3.31 -0.94
N VAL A 57 8.19 -2.10 -1.15
CA VAL A 57 7.85 -1.58 -2.49
C VAL A 57 9.10 -1.59 -3.37
N PHE A 58 10.19 -1.02 -2.86
CA PHE A 58 11.45 -0.93 -3.58
C PHE A 58 12.02 -2.32 -3.90
N ASP A 59 12.03 -3.22 -2.93
CA ASP A 59 12.56 -4.56 -3.11
C ASP A 59 11.77 -5.33 -4.18
N HIS A 60 10.43 -5.25 -4.17
CA HIS A 60 9.59 -5.89 -5.20
C HIS A 60 9.85 -5.30 -6.59
N LEU A 61 9.98 -3.98 -6.70
CA LEU A 61 10.28 -3.32 -7.97
C LEU A 61 11.63 -3.73 -8.54
N MET A 62 12.63 -3.94 -7.68
CA MET A 62 14.02 -4.17 -8.09
C MET A 62 14.43 -5.64 -8.17
N GLU A 63 13.64 -6.56 -7.61
CA GLU A 63 13.95 -7.99 -7.65
C GLU A 63 13.45 -8.68 -8.92
N ASP A 64 12.57 -8.03 -9.70
CA ASP A 64 12.20 -8.51 -11.04
C ASP A 64 13.27 -8.14 -12.07
N VAL A 65 14.26 -9.04 -12.19
CA VAL A 65 15.41 -8.89 -13.08
C VAL A 65 15.02 -8.80 -14.56
N GLN A 66 13.94 -9.46 -14.99
CA GLN A 66 13.53 -9.42 -16.40
C GLN A 66 12.90 -8.08 -16.73
N ILE A 67 12.03 -7.61 -15.85
CA ILE A 67 11.47 -6.25 -15.94
C ILE A 67 12.59 -5.22 -15.97
N LEU A 68 13.56 -5.27 -15.05
CA LEU A 68 14.67 -4.32 -15.00
C LEU A 68 15.54 -4.34 -16.26
N LYS A 69 15.82 -5.52 -16.83
CA LYS A 69 16.58 -5.63 -18.09
C LYS A 69 15.84 -4.98 -19.25
N ASN A 70 14.54 -5.28 -19.40
CA ASN A 70 13.72 -4.67 -20.45
C ASN A 70 13.72 -3.15 -20.33
N MET A 71 13.57 -2.62 -19.11
CA MET A 71 13.62 -1.18 -18.84
C MET A 71 14.99 -0.58 -19.17
N ALA A 72 16.08 -1.28 -18.85
CA ALA A 72 17.42 -0.81 -19.17
C ALA A 72 17.64 -0.69 -20.69
N SER A 73 17.14 -1.66 -21.47
CA SER A 73 17.18 -1.61 -22.93
C SER A 73 16.27 -0.53 -23.54
N GLU A 74 15.12 -0.22 -22.92
CA GLU A 74 14.27 0.90 -23.33
C GLU A 74 14.91 2.26 -23.04
N LEU A 75 15.67 2.37 -21.95
CA LEU A 75 16.39 3.58 -21.55
C LEU A 75 17.56 3.94 -22.47
N GLU A 76 18.21 2.96 -23.11
CA GLU A 76 19.25 3.21 -24.13
C GLU A 76 18.72 4.07 -25.29
N ASN A 77 17.40 4.09 -25.53
CA ASN A 77 16.75 4.75 -26.65
C ASN A 77 15.93 5.99 -26.27
N THR A 78 15.98 6.45 -25.01
CA THR A 78 15.17 7.58 -24.52
C THR A 78 16.03 8.64 -23.84
N GLU A 79 15.78 9.92 -24.15
CA GLU A 79 16.40 11.02 -23.41
C GLU A 79 15.77 11.07 -22.01
N PHE A 80 16.55 10.65 -21.01
CA PHE A 80 16.11 10.74 -19.63
C PHE A 80 16.20 12.20 -19.17
N ASP A 81 15.05 12.85 -19.13
CA ASP A 81 14.92 14.23 -18.73
C ASP A 81 15.42 14.46 -17.29
N ARG A 82 16.21 15.52 -17.08
CA ARG A 82 16.99 15.77 -15.85
C ARG A 82 16.40 16.87 -14.98
N HIS A 83 15.14 17.25 -15.18
CA HIS A 83 14.45 18.22 -14.33
C HIS A 83 14.58 17.89 -12.82
N GLU A 84 14.44 18.93 -11.99
CA GLU A 84 14.82 19.01 -10.58
C GLU A 84 14.71 17.69 -9.80
N ARG A 85 15.87 17.11 -9.46
CA ARG A 85 15.96 15.88 -8.68
C ARG A 85 16.44 16.15 -7.28
N VAL A 86 15.78 15.50 -6.32
CA VAL A 86 16.12 15.58 -4.91
C VAL A 86 16.85 14.31 -4.50
N GLN A 87 17.87 14.48 -3.65
CA GLN A 87 18.57 13.34 -3.06
C GLN A 87 17.69 12.70 -1.98
N LYS A 88 17.31 11.44 -2.18
CA LYS A 88 16.54 10.68 -1.19
C LYS A 88 17.25 9.38 -0.86
N THR A 89 17.37 9.12 0.44
CA THR A 89 17.95 7.88 0.97
C THR A 89 16.85 6.92 1.37
N PHE A 90 16.83 5.74 0.76
CA PHE A 90 15.88 4.67 1.06
C PHE A 90 16.56 3.49 1.75
N VAL A 91 15.81 2.78 2.60
CA VAL A 91 16.21 1.47 3.10
C VAL A 91 15.75 0.41 2.09
N ARG A 92 16.65 -0.47 1.64
CA ARG A 92 16.39 -1.56 0.68
C ARG A 92 17.14 -2.83 1.06
N SER A 93 16.81 -3.96 0.47
CA SER A 93 17.60 -5.18 0.63
C SER A 93 18.95 -5.06 -0.09
N ARG A 94 19.98 -5.73 0.45
CA ARG A 94 21.28 -5.82 -0.22
C ARG A 94 21.16 -6.48 -1.59
N ARG A 95 20.29 -7.49 -1.70
CA ARG A 95 20.00 -8.21 -2.94
C ARG A 95 19.45 -7.28 -4.03
N SER A 96 18.43 -6.48 -3.71
CA SER A 96 17.81 -5.52 -4.63
C SER A 96 18.82 -4.49 -5.14
N LEU A 97 19.69 -3.99 -4.25
CA LEU A 97 20.77 -3.07 -4.65
C LEU A 97 21.77 -3.75 -5.60
N SER A 98 22.20 -4.98 -5.29
CA SER A 98 23.12 -5.73 -6.14
C SER A 98 22.53 -6.03 -7.53
N PHE A 99 21.23 -6.33 -7.64
CA PHE A 99 20.59 -6.50 -8.94
C PHE A 99 20.51 -5.19 -9.73
N LEU A 100 20.14 -4.10 -9.06
CA LEU A 100 20.11 -2.77 -9.68
C LEU A 100 21.50 -2.37 -10.19
N ASP A 101 22.55 -2.57 -9.39
CA ASP A 101 23.94 -2.30 -9.77
C ASP A 101 24.37 -3.15 -10.97
N ALA A 102 24.07 -4.46 -10.95
CA ALA A 102 24.44 -5.37 -12.04
C ALA A 102 23.79 -4.99 -13.37
N ILE A 103 22.50 -4.62 -13.36
CA ILE A 103 21.76 -4.22 -14.56
C ILE A 103 22.22 -2.84 -15.04
N SER A 104 22.40 -1.90 -14.13
CA SER A 104 22.94 -0.57 -14.43
C SER A 104 24.28 -0.67 -15.14
N SER A 105 25.22 -1.47 -14.63
CA SER A 105 26.52 -1.68 -15.27
C SER A 105 26.42 -2.41 -16.61
N LYS A 106 25.58 -3.45 -16.70
CA LYS A 106 25.45 -4.27 -17.92
C LYS A 106 24.88 -3.48 -19.11
N HIS A 107 23.96 -2.56 -18.84
CA HIS A 107 23.22 -1.81 -19.87
C HIS A 107 23.61 -0.32 -19.92
N ASN A 108 24.67 0.08 -19.21
CA ASN A 108 25.10 1.48 -19.09
C ASN A 108 23.96 2.46 -18.73
N ALA A 109 22.96 1.99 -17.97
CA ALA A 109 21.77 2.75 -17.61
C ALA A 109 21.91 3.30 -16.18
N PRO A 110 21.64 4.60 -15.92
CA PRO A 110 21.75 5.15 -14.57
C PRO A 110 20.79 4.47 -13.58
N ARG A 111 21.28 4.13 -12.38
CA ARG A 111 20.44 3.53 -11.32
C ARG A 111 19.21 4.37 -10.98
N ASP A 112 19.40 5.69 -10.91
CA ASP A 112 18.31 6.64 -10.66
C ASP A 112 17.23 6.55 -11.74
N ALA A 113 17.63 6.41 -13.01
CA ALA A 113 16.70 6.29 -14.14
C ALA A 113 15.92 4.96 -14.10
N LEU A 114 16.59 3.85 -13.79
CA LEU A 114 15.96 2.54 -13.63
C LEU A 114 14.91 2.55 -12.51
N VAL A 115 15.22 3.20 -11.38
CA VAL A 115 14.29 3.36 -10.27
C VAL A 115 13.07 4.18 -10.69
N GLU A 116 13.28 5.38 -11.24
CA GLU A 116 12.17 6.24 -11.67
C GLU A 116 11.27 5.56 -12.71
N TYR A 117 11.86 4.90 -13.70
CA TYR A 117 11.10 4.21 -14.74
C TYR A 117 10.28 3.04 -14.18
N SER A 118 10.85 2.30 -13.22
CA SER A 118 10.11 1.24 -12.50
C SER A 118 8.87 1.79 -11.79
N ILE A 119 8.97 2.99 -11.23
CA ILE A 119 7.88 3.65 -10.50
C ILE A 119 6.83 4.20 -11.47
N ARG A 120 7.26 4.77 -12.60
CA ARG A 120 6.37 5.24 -13.67
C ARG A 120 5.39 4.14 -14.12
N ARG A 121 5.84 2.89 -14.18
CA ARG A 121 4.97 1.76 -14.53
C ARG A 121 3.87 1.47 -13.51
N LEU A 122 3.99 1.96 -12.28
CA LEU A 122 2.96 1.86 -11.26
C LEU A 122 1.94 3.02 -11.29
N LEU A 123 2.15 4.04 -12.13
CA LEU A 123 1.21 5.16 -12.27
C LEU A 123 -0.21 4.73 -12.65
N PRO A 124 -0.43 3.74 -13.55
CA PRO A 124 -1.78 3.25 -13.81
C PRO A 124 -2.43 2.61 -12.59
N ILE A 125 -1.64 2.00 -11.69
CA ILE A 125 -2.14 1.43 -10.43
C ILE A 125 -2.51 2.56 -9.48
N ILE A 126 -1.67 3.59 -9.33
CA ILE A 126 -1.97 4.78 -8.53
C ILE A 126 -3.25 5.47 -9.03
N ALA A 127 -3.41 5.63 -10.34
CA ALA A 127 -4.60 6.24 -10.93
C ALA A 127 -5.88 5.43 -10.63
N LYS A 128 -5.82 4.10 -10.73
CA LYS A 128 -6.92 3.21 -10.33
C LYS A 128 -7.23 3.32 -8.84
N GLU A 129 -6.20 3.40 -8.01
CA GLU A 129 -6.35 3.51 -6.56
C GLU A 129 -6.96 4.86 -6.15
N ARG A 130 -6.60 5.95 -6.83
CA ARG A 130 -7.24 7.26 -6.64
C ARG A 130 -8.74 7.20 -6.88
N LYS A 131 -9.19 6.55 -7.96
CA LYS A 131 -10.63 6.36 -8.23
C LYS A 131 -11.33 5.58 -7.13
N LYS A 132 -10.69 4.52 -6.61
CA LYS A 132 -11.23 3.78 -5.46
C LYS A 132 -11.29 4.65 -4.21
N HIS A 133 -10.27 5.47 -3.97
CA HIS A 133 -10.25 6.36 -2.82
C HIS A 133 -11.40 7.37 -2.84
N GLU A 134 -11.71 7.96 -4.01
CA GLU A 134 -12.91 8.80 -4.16
C GLU A 134 -14.19 8.05 -3.77
N LYS A 135 -14.36 6.80 -4.24
CA LYS A 135 -15.50 5.96 -3.86
C LYS A 135 -15.55 5.61 -2.37
N ARG A 136 -14.39 5.46 -1.72
CA ARG A 136 -14.34 5.23 -0.27
C ARG A 136 -14.80 6.46 0.52
N LYS A 137 -14.54 7.68 0.05
CA LYS A 137 -15.04 8.90 0.69
C LYS A 137 -16.55 9.02 0.58
N GLU A 138 -17.10 8.72 -0.59
CA GLU A 138 -18.56 8.66 -0.79
C GLU A 138 -19.19 7.65 0.20
N LEU A 139 -18.67 6.43 0.25
CA LEU A 139 -19.15 5.41 1.18
C LEU A 139 -18.97 5.78 2.66
N LEU A 140 -17.87 6.45 3.04
CA LEU A 140 -17.67 6.91 4.41
C LEU A 140 -18.76 7.92 4.81
N ALA A 141 -19.16 8.82 3.89
CA ALA A 141 -20.27 9.73 4.14
C ALA A 141 -21.58 8.96 4.35
N ASP A 142 -21.89 7.96 3.51
CA ASP A 142 -23.07 7.12 3.66
C ASP A 142 -23.09 6.35 4.99
N ILE A 143 -21.95 5.76 5.38
CA ILE A 143 -21.79 5.04 6.64
C ILE A 143 -21.96 5.98 7.83
N SER A 144 -21.43 7.20 7.75
CA SER A 144 -21.56 8.23 8.79
C SER A 144 -23.01 8.68 8.96
N ASN A 145 -23.73 8.85 7.85
CA ASN A 145 -25.15 9.17 7.87
C ASN A 145 -25.97 8.04 8.50
N HIS A 146 -25.69 6.79 8.13
CA HIS A 146 -26.36 5.63 8.72
C HIS A 146 -26.09 5.51 10.23
N PHE A 147 -24.85 5.79 10.67
CA PHE A 147 -24.52 5.85 12.09
C PHE A 147 -25.36 6.90 12.83
N ALA A 148 -25.49 8.11 12.26
CA ALA A 148 -26.31 9.16 12.85
C ALA A 148 -27.80 8.77 12.95
N GLU A 149 -28.34 8.02 11.99
CA GLU A 149 -29.70 7.47 12.11
C GLU A 149 -29.81 6.40 13.21
N GLY A 150 -28.77 5.59 13.40
CA GLY A 150 -28.68 4.63 14.51
C GLY A 150 -28.69 5.32 15.87
N GLU A 151 -27.96 6.44 16.02
CA GLU A 151 -27.95 7.25 17.23
C GLU A 151 -29.34 7.82 17.55
N LYS A 152 -30.06 8.33 16.52
CA LYS A 152 -31.45 8.80 16.70
C LYS A 152 -32.38 7.68 17.16
N LEU A 153 -32.22 6.47 16.62
CA LEU A 153 -33.02 5.32 17.02
C LEU A 153 -32.72 4.91 18.47
N LEU A 154 -31.46 4.98 18.89
CA LEU A 154 -31.05 4.76 20.27
C LEU A 154 -31.68 5.77 21.22
N SER A 155 -31.57 7.07 20.92
CA SER A 155 -32.20 8.11 21.75
C SER A 155 -33.71 7.91 21.87
N LYS A 156 -34.37 7.52 20.78
CA LYS A 156 -35.81 7.18 20.80
C LYS A 156 -36.10 5.98 21.72
N ALA A 157 -35.30 4.93 21.65
CA ALA A 157 -35.48 3.75 22.51
C ALA A 157 -35.30 4.10 23.99
N GLU A 158 -34.31 4.93 24.32
CA GLU A 158 -34.08 5.42 25.68
C GLU A 158 -35.23 6.31 26.19
N GLU A 159 -35.79 7.16 25.33
CA GLU A 159 -36.94 8.02 25.66
C GLU A 159 -38.23 7.20 25.90
N GLU A 160 -38.52 6.20 25.06
CA GLU A 160 -39.77 5.44 25.10
C GLU A 160 -39.75 4.28 26.12
N LEU A 161 -38.59 3.64 26.32
CA LEU A 161 -38.47 2.42 27.14
C LEU A 161 -37.65 2.64 28.43
N GLY A 162 -36.85 3.72 28.49
CA GLY A 162 -35.90 3.97 29.55
C GLY A 162 -34.51 3.40 29.24
N ALA A 163 -33.46 4.07 29.74
CA ALA A 163 -32.07 3.68 29.50
C ALA A 163 -31.70 2.28 30.05
N ASP A 164 -32.37 1.84 31.13
CA ASP A 164 -32.14 0.53 31.73
C ASP A 164 -32.86 -0.62 31.01
N ASP A 165 -33.67 -0.33 29.98
CA ASP A 165 -34.38 -1.37 29.22
C ASP A 165 -33.40 -2.31 28.49
N PRO A 166 -33.64 -3.64 28.47
CA PRO A 166 -32.77 -4.59 27.79
C PRO A 166 -32.58 -4.34 26.28
N LEU A 167 -33.57 -3.77 25.58
CA LEU A 167 -33.47 -3.40 24.17
C LEU A 167 -32.60 -2.15 24.00
N ALA A 168 -32.83 -1.11 24.79
CA ALA A 168 -32.03 0.12 24.76
C ALA A 168 -30.54 -0.19 25.03
N ASN A 169 -30.25 -1.00 26.05
CA ASN A 169 -28.89 -1.42 26.40
C ASN A 169 -28.19 -2.22 25.27
N LYS A 170 -28.91 -3.12 24.60
CA LYS A 170 -28.36 -3.87 23.46
C LYS A 170 -28.07 -2.96 22.28
N LEU A 171 -28.94 -1.98 22.03
CA LEU A 171 -28.76 -1.00 20.97
C LEU A 171 -27.57 -0.08 21.28
N GLN A 172 -27.42 0.42 22.51
CA GLN A 172 -26.26 1.19 22.96
C GLN A 172 -24.95 0.41 22.75
N THR A 173 -24.95 -0.88 23.08
CA THR A 173 -23.79 -1.75 22.85
C THR A 173 -23.45 -1.84 21.36
N ALA A 174 -24.45 -2.03 20.49
CA ALA A 174 -24.26 -2.07 19.05
C ALA A 174 -23.73 -0.75 18.49
N MET A 175 -24.28 0.39 18.93
CA MET A 175 -23.85 1.72 18.51
C MET A 175 -22.42 2.04 18.96
N SER A 176 -22.03 1.60 20.17
CA SER A 176 -20.66 1.77 20.67
C SER A 176 -19.65 1.01 19.81
N VAL A 177 -19.96 -0.22 19.41
CA VAL A 177 -19.12 -0.99 18.48
C VAL A 177 -19.09 -0.33 17.10
N TYR A 178 -20.23 0.18 16.62
CA TYR A 178 -20.30 0.90 15.36
C TYR A 178 -19.38 2.12 15.39
N GLN A 179 -19.42 2.95 16.44
CA GLN A 179 -18.57 4.15 16.57
C GLN A 179 -17.09 3.79 16.41
N HIS A 180 -16.62 2.75 17.10
CA HIS A 180 -15.24 2.28 16.96
C HIS A 180 -14.88 1.87 15.53
N VAL A 181 -15.78 1.13 14.85
CA VAL A 181 -15.58 0.73 13.45
C VAL A 181 -15.59 1.95 12.52
N LEU A 182 -16.46 2.92 12.75
CA LEU A 182 -16.53 4.16 11.97
C LEU A 182 -15.24 4.95 12.10
N ASP A 183 -14.68 5.06 13.30
CA ASP A 183 -13.40 5.74 13.55
C ASP A 183 -12.24 5.04 12.82
N ASP A 184 -12.20 3.70 12.84
CA ASP A 184 -11.19 2.92 12.12
C ASP A 184 -11.28 3.12 10.60
N ILE A 185 -12.50 3.11 10.05
CA ILE A 185 -12.75 3.38 8.62
C ILE A 185 -12.34 4.82 8.28
N SER A 186 -12.73 5.79 9.11
CA SER A 186 -12.37 7.20 8.93
C SER A 186 -10.86 7.39 8.91
N ASN A 187 -10.14 6.82 9.89
CA ASN A 187 -8.67 6.85 9.96
C ASN A 187 -8.00 6.18 8.75
N PHE A 188 -8.59 5.11 8.21
CA PHE A 188 -8.10 4.49 6.98
C PHE A 188 -8.28 5.42 5.77
N VAL A 189 -9.45 6.04 5.61
CA VAL A 189 -9.74 6.98 4.52
C VAL A 189 -8.85 8.23 4.64
N GLU A 190 -8.68 8.81 5.82
CA GLU A 190 -7.83 9.99 6.05
C GLU A 190 -6.38 9.76 5.64
N ARG A 191 -5.79 8.60 5.99
CA ARG A 191 -4.44 8.22 5.53
C ARG A 191 -4.33 8.12 4.00
N GLY A 192 -5.44 7.85 3.34
CA GLY A 192 -5.52 7.75 1.88
C GLY A 192 -5.38 9.09 1.15
N LYS A 193 -5.66 10.23 1.80
CA LYS A 193 -5.69 11.56 1.16
C LYS A 193 -4.38 11.99 0.50
N ILE A 194 -3.26 11.38 0.89
CA ILE A 194 -1.95 11.60 0.24
C ILE A 194 -2.00 11.33 -1.27
N ILE A 195 -2.89 10.45 -1.74
CA ILE A 195 -3.05 10.15 -3.17
C ILE A 195 -3.75 11.26 -3.97
N GLU A 196 -4.48 12.15 -3.30
CA GLU A 196 -5.28 13.20 -3.97
C GLU A 196 -4.40 14.32 -4.50
N LYS A 197 -3.32 14.65 -3.78
CA LYS A 197 -2.35 15.69 -4.13
C LYS A 197 -1.28 15.21 -5.12
N PHE A 198 -1.35 13.94 -5.54
CA PHE A 198 -0.36 13.33 -6.40
C PHE A 198 -0.52 13.79 -7.85
N HIS A 199 0.53 14.43 -8.35
CA HIS A 199 0.68 14.79 -9.75
C HIS A 199 2.01 14.24 -10.26
N PHE A 200 1.94 13.46 -11.34
CA PHE A 200 3.11 13.05 -12.08
C PHE A 200 3.19 13.95 -13.32
N GLN A 201 4.15 14.88 -13.34
CA GLN A 201 4.54 15.63 -14.53
C GLN A 201 5.65 14.87 -15.27
#